data_AF-A0A920AAU1-F1
#
_entry.id   AF-A0A920AAU1-F1
#
_cell.length_a   1.000
_cell.length_b   1.000
_cell.length_c   1.000
_cell.angle_alpha   90.00
_cell.angle_beta   90.00
_cell.angle_gamma   90.00
#
_symmetry.space_group_name_H-M   'P 1'
#
loop_
_entity.id
_entity.type
_entity.pdbx_description
1 polymer ?
#
loop_
_entity_poly.entity_id
_entity_poly.type
_entity_poly.pdbx_seq_one_letter_code
_entity_poly.pdbx_strand_id
1 'polypeptide(L)'
;MHWFEKRLNLEIPLVKSLDELPNGISFLENIRMFPGESRNDDLLSELLSKKFDIYIMDAFATAHREASSTYGAIVKSKDSVLAFYFHEKLMPYQTFLMTLKIA
;
A
#
# COMPACT_ATOMS: atom_id res chain seq x y z
N MET A 1 -0.35 -4.74 16.77
CA MET A 1 -0.87 -6.00 16.22
C MET A 1 -2.05 -6.54 17.02
N HIS A 2 -1.84 -6.83 18.31
CA HIS A 2 -2.90 -7.30 19.23
C HIS A 2 -4.21 -6.50 19.19
N TRP A 3 -4.13 -5.17 18.97
CA TRP A 3 -5.31 -4.33 18.80
C TRP A 3 -6.18 -4.74 17.60
N PHE A 4 -5.58 -5.04 16.43
CA PHE A 4 -6.30 -5.47 15.23
C PHE A 4 -6.94 -6.83 15.44
N GLU A 5 -6.21 -7.77 16.03
CA GLU A 5 -6.70 -9.12 16.30
C GLU A 5 -7.95 -9.08 17.18
N LYS A 6 -7.90 -8.29 18.26
CA LYS A 6 -9.06 -8.08 19.14
C LYS A 6 -10.23 -7.40 18.42
N ARG A 7 -9.95 -6.42 17.56
CA ARG A 7 -10.99 -5.64 16.87
C ARG A 7 -11.70 -6.43 15.78
N LEU A 8 -10.95 -7.30 15.10
CA LEU A 8 -11.43 -8.14 14.00
C LEU A 8 -11.84 -9.54 14.46
N ASN A 9 -11.54 -9.90 15.71
CA ASN A 9 -11.75 -11.23 16.27
C ASN A 9 -11.10 -12.33 15.39
N LEU A 10 -9.88 -12.06 14.95
CA LEU A 10 -9.07 -12.92 14.08
C LEU A 10 -7.63 -12.90 14.56
N GLU A 11 -6.97 -14.07 14.55
CA GLU A 11 -5.51 -14.12 14.67
C GLU A 11 -4.89 -13.63 13.36
N ILE A 12 -3.93 -12.72 13.45
CA ILE A 12 -3.28 -12.14 12.27
C ILE A 12 -1.78 -12.33 12.49
N PRO A 13 -1.08 -13.17 11.73
CA PRO A 13 0.36 -13.40 11.91
C PRO A 13 1.20 -12.25 11.33
N LEU A 14 2.39 -12.05 11.91
CA LEU A 14 3.41 -11.11 11.43
C LEU A 14 4.43 -11.91 10.63
N VAL A 15 4.48 -11.70 9.33
CA VAL A 15 5.44 -12.36 8.45
C VAL A 15 6.61 -11.45 8.17
N LYS A 16 7.82 -11.99 8.16
CA LYS A 16 9.05 -11.20 7.93
C LYS A 16 9.45 -11.16 6.47
N SER A 17 8.99 -12.15 5.69
CA SER A 17 9.27 -12.30 4.27
C SER A 17 7.98 -12.41 3.48
N LEU A 18 8.04 -11.96 2.22
CA LEU A 18 6.95 -12.14 1.24
C LEU A 18 6.74 -13.62 0.87
N ASP A 19 7.72 -14.49 1.12
CA ASP A 19 7.59 -15.93 0.85
C ASP A 19 6.92 -16.70 2.00
N GLU A 20 6.74 -16.07 3.16
CA GLU A 20 6.09 -16.66 4.35
C GLU A 20 4.60 -16.31 4.45
N LEU A 21 4.04 -15.66 3.43
CA LEU A 21 2.64 -15.22 3.43
C LEU A 21 1.69 -16.44 3.56
N PRO A 22 0.85 -16.50 4.60
CA PRO A 22 -0.12 -17.56 4.74
C PRO A 22 -1.29 -17.37 3.78
N ASN A 23 -2.09 -18.43 3.61
CA ASN A 23 -3.42 -18.30 3.02
C ASN A 23 -4.32 -17.56 4.01
N GLY A 24 -4.55 -16.26 3.80
CA GLY A 24 -5.42 -15.44 4.65
C GLY A 24 -4.91 -14.01 4.87
N ILE A 25 -5.27 -13.43 6.00
CA ILE A 25 -4.86 -12.08 6.40
C ILE A 25 -3.60 -12.18 7.24
N SER A 26 -2.57 -11.40 6.89
CA SER A 26 -1.32 -11.28 7.66
C SER A 26 -0.80 -9.86 7.59
N PHE A 27 0.01 -9.46 8.57
CA PHE A 27 0.84 -8.26 8.45
C PHE A 27 2.23 -8.65 7.93
N LEU A 28 2.73 -7.90 6.97
CA LEU A 28 4.15 -7.92 6.62
C LEU A 28 4.92 -7.04 7.62
N GLU A 29 6.14 -7.46 7.95
CA GLU A 29 7.11 -6.63 8.68
C GLU A 29 7.26 -5.27 8.00
N ASN A 30 7.69 -4.27 8.77
CA ASN A 30 7.84 -2.90 8.32
C ASN A 30 8.62 -2.84 6.99
N ILE A 31 7.91 -2.47 5.92
CA ILE A 31 8.45 -2.45 4.56
C ILE A 31 9.68 -1.56 4.41
N ARG A 32 9.87 -0.56 5.30
CA ARG A 32 11.07 0.29 5.30
C ARG A 32 12.36 -0.47 5.67
N MET A 33 12.25 -1.65 6.24
CA MET A 33 13.39 -2.53 6.50
C MET A 33 13.82 -3.32 5.25
N PHE A 34 13.00 -3.35 4.19
CA PHE A 34 13.32 -4.05 2.96
C PHE A 34 14.31 -3.21 2.13
N PRO A 35 15.47 -3.77 1.75
CA PRO A 35 16.43 -3.06 0.93
C PRO A 35 15.80 -2.57 -0.37
N GLY A 36 15.97 -1.28 -0.67
CA GLY A 36 15.44 -0.69 -1.90
C GLY A 36 14.08 -0.02 -1.77
N GLU A 37 13.35 -0.19 -0.64
CA GLU A 37 12.02 0.39 -0.46
C GLU A 37 12.00 1.91 -0.73
N SER A 38 12.85 2.67 -0.04
CA SER A 38 12.91 4.13 -0.15
C SER A 38 13.48 4.65 -1.48
N ARG A 39 14.11 3.78 -2.27
CA ARG A 39 14.70 4.14 -3.58
C ARG A 39 13.82 3.72 -4.75
N ASN A 40 12.62 3.21 -4.48
CA ASN A 40 11.74 2.66 -5.51
C ASN A 40 12.48 1.60 -6.36
N ASP A 41 13.13 0.66 -5.69
CA ASP A 41 13.90 -0.39 -6.33
C ASP A 41 13.01 -1.26 -7.20
N ASP A 42 13.46 -1.49 -8.43
CA ASP A 42 12.67 -2.16 -9.47
C ASP A 42 12.40 -3.63 -9.12
N LEU A 43 13.38 -4.31 -8.51
CA LEU A 43 13.28 -5.72 -8.13
C LEU A 43 12.33 -5.89 -6.95
N LEU A 44 12.43 -5.04 -5.92
CA LEU A 44 11.49 -5.08 -4.80
C LEU A 44 10.06 -4.76 -5.25
N SER A 45 9.90 -3.77 -6.12
CA SER A 45 8.61 -3.39 -6.71
C SER A 45 7.99 -4.54 -7.50
N GLU A 46 8.79 -5.23 -8.32
CA GLU A 46 8.34 -6.39 -9.08
C GLU A 46 7.95 -7.56 -8.17
N LEU A 47 8.76 -7.84 -7.14
CA LEU A 47 8.47 -8.87 -6.16
C LEU A 47 7.14 -8.62 -5.43
N LEU A 48 6.93 -7.38 -4.97
CA LEU A 48 5.67 -6.98 -4.33
C LEU A 48 4.48 -7.13 -5.28
N SER A 49 4.63 -6.68 -6.53
CA SER A 49 3.55 -6.73 -7.53
C SER A 49 3.15 -8.15 -7.93
N LYS A 50 4.10 -9.09 -7.98
CA LYS A 50 3.86 -10.46 -8.46
C LYS A 50 3.29 -11.39 -7.39
N LYS A 51 3.38 -11.02 -6.11
CA LYS A 51 2.84 -11.85 -5.03
C LYS A 51 1.33 -11.73 -4.84
N PHE A 52 0.70 -10.69 -5.41
CA PHE A 52 -0.72 -10.42 -5.23
C PHE A 52 -1.40 -10.18 -6.56
N ASP A 53 -2.66 -10.60 -6.68
CA ASP A 53 -3.46 -10.36 -7.89
C ASP A 53 -3.87 -8.90 -8.03
N ILE A 54 -4.17 -8.24 -6.89
CA ILE A 54 -4.67 -6.86 -6.83
C ILE A 54 -3.87 -6.09 -5.79
N TYR A 55 -3.38 -4.92 -6.18
CA TYR A 55 -2.70 -3.98 -5.27
C TYR A 55 -3.66 -2.88 -4.81
N ILE A 56 -3.88 -2.76 -3.50
CA ILE A 56 -4.78 -1.76 -2.92
C ILE A 56 -3.95 -0.67 -2.23
N MET A 57 -4.06 0.57 -2.70
CA MET A 57 -3.39 1.71 -2.07
C MET A 57 -4.35 2.45 -1.13
N ASP A 58 -4.13 2.30 0.18
CA ASP A 58 -4.89 2.97 1.24
C ASP A 58 -4.05 3.88 2.15
N ALA A 59 -2.91 4.37 1.66
CA ALA A 59 -1.95 5.15 2.43
C ALA A 59 -1.73 6.56 1.85
N PHE A 60 -2.73 7.44 1.92
CA PHE A 60 -2.66 8.80 1.34
C PHE A 60 -1.43 9.61 1.83
N ALA A 61 -1.13 9.53 3.13
CA ALA A 61 -0.02 10.28 3.72
C ALA A 61 1.36 9.90 3.13
N THR A 62 1.51 8.73 2.53
CA THR A 62 2.77 8.28 1.91
C THR A 62 2.79 8.44 0.39
N ALA A 63 1.65 8.75 -0.24
CA ALA A 63 1.48 8.81 -1.69
C ALA A 63 2.33 9.88 -2.39
N HIS A 64 2.77 10.91 -1.65
CA HIS A 64 3.63 11.98 -2.18
C HIS A 64 5.09 11.56 -2.41
N ARG A 65 5.46 10.30 -2.11
CA ARG A 65 6.82 9.76 -2.30
C ARG A 65 6.78 8.55 -3.21
N GLU A 66 7.73 8.52 -4.14
CA GLU A 66 7.99 7.36 -4.98
C GLU A 66 8.85 6.36 -4.21
N ALA A 67 8.20 5.34 -3.63
CA ALA A 67 8.84 4.20 -2.98
C ALA A 67 8.31 2.91 -3.59
N SER A 68 8.99 1.79 -3.32
CA SER A 68 8.64 0.51 -3.97
C SER A 68 7.21 0.09 -3.61
N SER A 69 6.80 0.24 -2.34
CA SER A 69 5.43 -0.08 -1.90
C SER A 69 4.36 0.98 -2.21
N THR A 70 4.73 2.23 -2.51
CA THR A 70 3.75 3.31 -2.72
C THR A 70 3.62 3.73 -4.17
N TYR A 71 4.55 3.31 -5.03
CA TYR A 71 4.56 3.65 -6.45
C TYR A 71 4.95 2.44 -7.31
N GLY A 72 6.16 1.89 -7.12
CA GLY A 72 6.69 0.89 -8.04
C GLY A 72 5.84 -0.38 -8.14
N ALA A 73 5.40 -0.92 -7.00
CA ALA A 73 4.53 -2.09 -6.94
C ALA A 73 3.15 -1.81 -7.58
N ILE A 74 2.62 -0.59 -7.41
CA ILE A 74 1.34 -0.18 -8.04
C ILE A 74 1.48 -0.19 -9.55
N VAL A 75 2.53 0.46 -10.09
CA VAL A 75 2.77 0.56 -11.54
C VAL A 75 3.00 -0.82 -12.17
N LYS A 76 3.63 -1.75 -11.46
CA LYS A 76 3.92 -3.11 -11.94
C LYS A 76 2.82 -4.12 -11.69
N SER A 77 1.88 -3.81 -10.78
CA SER A 77 0.75 -4.71 -10.49
C SER A 77 -0.15 -4.88 -11.71
N LYS A 78 -0.75 -6.06 -11.83
CA LYS A 78 -1.70 -6.35 -12.90
C LYS A 78 -2.92 -5.44 -12.80
N ASP A 79 -3.47 -5.36 -11.58
CA ASP A 79 -4.61 -4.53 -11.24
C ASP A 79 -4.29 -3.76 -9.95
N SER A 80 -4.58 -2.46 -9.94
CA SER A 80 -4.47 -1.63 -8.74
C SER A 80 -5.67 -0.72 -8.55
N VAL A 81 -6.04 -0.52 -7.29
CA VAL A 81 -7.21 0.29 -6.91
C VAL A 81 -6.90 1.18 -5.71
N LEU A 82 -7.60 2.31 -5.65
CA LEU A 82 -7.62 3.16 -4.47
C LEU A 82 -8.69 2.64 -3.50
N ALA A 83 -8.32 2.53 -2.23
CA ALA A 83 -9.27 2.20 -1.18
C ALA A 83 -10.06 3.42 -0.72
N PHE A 84 -11.12 3.15 0.05
CA PHE A 84 -12.11 4.13 0.47
C PHE A 84 -11.50 5.28 1.28
N TYR A 85 -10.60 4.99 2.22
CA TYR A 85 -10.01 6.05 3.04
C TYR A 85 -9.12 6.97 2.19
N PHE A 86 -8.31 6.41 1.29
CA PHE A 86 -7.56 7.22 0.34
C PHE A 86 -8.48 8.12 -0.49
N HIS A 87 -9.56 7.55 -1.05
CA HIS A 87 -10.55 8.29 -1.83
C HIS A 87 -11.16 9.45 -1.02
N GLU A 88 -11.63 9.20 0.20
CA GLU A 88 -12.17 10.22 1.08
C GLU A 88 -11.18 11.34 1.38
N LYS A 89 -9.88 11.01 1.53
CA LYS A 89 -8.83 12.03 1.73
C LYS A 89 -8.53 12.82 0.47
N LEU A 90 -8.64 12.22 -0.71
CA LEU A 90 -8.37 12.88 -1.99
C LEU A 90 -9.48 13.85 -2.41
N MET A 91 -10.75 13.51 -2.14
CA MET A 91 -11.93 14.25 -2.59
C MET A 91 -11.93 15.76 -2.22
N PRO A 92 -11.56 16.17 -0.98
CA PRO A 92 -11.43 17.57 -0.62
C PRO A 92 -10.40 18.33 -1.48
N TYR A 93 -9.26 17.69 -1.81
CA TYR A 93 -8.20 18.33 -2.59
C TYR A 93 -8.55 18.43 -4.08
N GLN A 94 -9.27 17.46 -4.64
CA GLN A 94 -9.74 17.53 -6.03
C GLN A 94 -10.72 18.68 -6.24
N THR A 95 -11.66 18.84 -5.31
CA THR A 95 -12.58 19.99 -5.30
C THR A 95 -11.81 21.30 -5.22
N PHE A 96 -10.81 21.40 -4.33
CA PHE A 96 -9.98 22.60 -4.17
C PHE A 96 -9.17 22.97 -5.42
N LEU A 97 -8.56 21.98 -6.10
CA LEU A 97 -7.81 22.20 -7.34
C LEU A 97 -8.72 22.59 -8.52
N MET A 98 -9.98 22.17 -8.54
CA MET A 98 -10.97 22.63 -9.52
C MET A 98 -11.43 24.06 -9.23
N THR A 99 -11.68 24.42 -7.98
CA THR A 99 -12.05 25.80 -7.60
C THR A 99 -10.94 26.81 -7.93
N LEU A 100 -9.67 26.40 -7.86
CA LEU A 100 -8.52 27.25 -8.25
C LEU A 100 -8.31 27.38 -9.77
N LYS A 101 -8.91 26.51 -10.60
CA LYS A 101 -8.84 26.63 -12.08
C LYS A 101 -9.99 27.44 -12.68
N ILE A 102 -10.96 27.86 -11.87
CA ILE A 102 -12.07 28.74 -12.26
C ILE A 102 -11.91 30.06 -11.48
N ALA A 103 -10.85 30.81 -11.80
CA ALA A 103 -10.67 32.21 -11.43
C ALA A 103 -9.75 32.88 -12.47
#